data_AF-A0A841Y8Z7-F1
#
_entry.id   AF-A0A841Y8Z7-F1
#
_cell.length_a   1.000
_cell.length_b   1.000
_cell.length_c   1.000
_cell.angle_alpha   90.00
_cell.angle_beta   90.00
_cell.angle_gamma   90.00
#
_symmetry.space_group_name_H-M   'P 1'
#
loop_
_entity.id
_entity.type
_entity.pdbx_description
1 polymer ?
#
loop_
_entity_poly.entity_id
_entity_poly.type
_entity_poly.pdbx_seq_one_letter_code
_entity_poly.pdbx_strand_id
1 'polypeptide(L)' 'MSINYIGFEGIEPHSIIVWIKGNKQCGKTVCYSQDEVEQALDWHAGKYDSHIFC' A
#
# COMPACT_ATOMS: atom_id res chain seq x y z
N MET A 1 -19.65 -15.23 5.30
CA MET A 1 -18.94 -15.80 4.14
C MET A 1 -17.50 -15.35 4.24
N SER A 2 -16.60 -16.26 4.55
CA SER A 2 -15.16 -16.00 4.69
C SER A 2 -14.54 -15.96 3.29
N ILE A 3 -14.03 -14.81 2.88
CA ILE A 3 -13.30 -14.67 1.63
C ILE A 3 -11.92 -15.32 1.84
N ASN A 4 -11.71 -16.50 1.27
CA ASN A 4 -10.43 -17.20 1.27
C ASN A 4 -9.53 -16.56 0.20
N TYR A 5 -8.62 -15.69 0.61
CA TYR A 5 -7.55 -15.20 -0.27
C TYR A 5 -6.50 -16.32 -0.39
N ILE A 6 -6.59 -17.12 -1.47
CA ILE A 6 -5.57 -18.12 -1.79
C ILE A 6 -4.31 -17.38 -2.26
N GLY A 7 -3.27 -17.40 -1.43
CA GLY A 7 -1.92 -16.98 -1.83
C GLY A 7 -1.28 -15.88 -0.98
N PHE A 8 -1.24 -16.04 0.35
CA PHE A 8 -0.14 -15.57 1.19
C PHE A 8 -0.35 -16.13 2.62
N GLU A 9 0.42 -17.14 3.03
CA GLU A 9 0.49 -17.57 4.45
C GLU A 9 1.49 -16.66 5.21
N GLY A 10 1.35 -15.35 5.03
CA GLY A 10 2.18 -14.34 5.68
C GLY A 10 1.42 -13.62 6.78
N ILE A 11 2.14 -12.79 7.54
CA ILE A 11 1.53 -11.86 8.50
C ILE A 11 0.55 -10.96 7.74
N GLU A 12 -0.63 -10.69 8.33
CA GLU A 12 -1.59 -9.75 7.75
C GLU A 12 -0.96 -8.35 7.71
N PRO A 13 -0.93 -7.67 6.56
CA PRO A 13 -0.34 -6.35 6.48
C PRO A 13 -1.15 -5.34 7.28
N HIS A 14 -0.45 -4.41 7.94
CA HIS A 14 -1.07 -3.31 8.68
C HIS A 14 -1.79 -2.34 7.74
N SER A 15 -1.21 -2.05 6.57
CA SER A 15 -1.80 -1.16 5.57
C SER A 15 -1.23 -1.41 4.19
N ILE A 16 -2.03 -1.22 3.14
CA ILE A 16 -1.55 -1.24 1.76
C ILE A 16 -1.74 0.13 1.14
N ILE A 17 -0.64 0.75 0.69
CA ILE A 17 -0.67 2.04 -0.01
C ILE A 17 -0.71 1.80 -1.51
N VAL A 18 -1.76 2.27 -2.18
CA VAL A 18 -1.89 2.24 -3.65
C VAL A 18 -1.53 3.60 -4.22
N TRP A 19 -0.49 3.65 -5.05
CA TRP A 19 0.02 4.89 -5.64
C TRP A 19 -0.64 5.22 -6.97
N ILE A 20 -1.06 6.47 -7.14
CA ILE A 20 -1.75 6.96 -8.34
C ILE A 20 -0.88 7.98 -9.05
N LYS A 21 -0.71 7.81 -10.37
CA LYS A 21 -0.08 8.78 -11.25
C LYS A 21 -0.86 8.93 -12.55
N GLY A 22 -1.18 10.16 -12.95
CA GLY A 22 -1.93 10.46 -14.16
C GLY A 22 -3.25 9.71 -14.23
N ASN A 23 -3.96 9.60 -13.10
CA ASN A 23 -5.25 8.90 -12.96
C ASN A 23 -5.18 7.37 -13.13
N LYS A 24 -3.99 6.76 -13.03
CA LYS A 24 -3.79 5.31 -13.06
C LYS A 24 -3.11 4.84 -11.79
N GLN A 25 -3.48 3.64 -11.32
CA GLN A 25 -2.72 2.95 -10.29
C GLN A 25 -1.40 2.46 -10.88
N CYS A 26 -0.28 2.90 -10.31
CA CYS A 26 1.05 2.62 -10.84
C CYS A 26 1.89 1.71 -9.93
N GLY A 27 1.50 1.55 -8.67
CA GLY A 27 2.23 0.71 -7.73
C GLY A 27 1.46 0.48 -6.44
N LYS A 28 1.92 -0.50 -5.67
CA LYS A 28 1.42 -0.77 -4.32
C LYS A 28 2.60 -0.99 -3.38
N THR A 29 2.50 -0.45 -2.19
CA THR A 29 3.42 -0.73 -1.08
C THR A 29 2.63 -1.42 0.01
N VAL A 30 3.14 -2.56 0.48
CA VAL A 30 2.56 -3.30 1.61
C VAL A 30 3.36 -2.92 2.85
N CYS A 31 2.69 -2.41 3.86
CA CYS A 31 3.27 -1.98 5.13
C CYS A 31 2.77 -2.90 6.25
N TYR A 32 3.69 -3.40 7.07
CA TYR A 32 3.41 -4.26 8.22
C TYR A 32 3.46 -3.49 9.55
N SER A 33 3.82 -2.20 9.53
CA SER A 33 3.82 -1.31 10.68
C SER A 33 3.48 0.14 10.30
N GLN A 34 3.16 0.97 11.29
CA GLN A 34 2.91 2.39 11.10
C GLN A 34 4.17 3.14 10.64
N ASP A 35 5.35 2.77 11.16
CA ASP A 35 6.63 3.38 10.77
C ASP A 35 6.92 3.16 9.27
N GLU A 36 6.59 1.98 8.74
CA GLU A 36 6.72 1.68 7.30
C GLU A 36 5.76 2.52 6.46
N VAL A 37 4.57 2.84 6.98
CA VAL A 37 3.61 3.74 6.31
C VAL A 37 4.21 5.14 6.20
N GLU A 38 4.71 5.69 7.31
CA GLU A 38 5.28 7.04 7.34
C GLU A 38 6.51 7.15 6.43
N GLN A 39 7.40 6.15 6.47
CA GLN A 39 8.58 6.10 5.60
C GLN A 39 8.19 5.99 4.12
N ALA A 40 7.18 5.18 3.78
CA ALA A 40 6.71 5.04 2.41
C ALA A 40 6.09 6.35 1.91
N LEU A 41 5.32 7.05 2.74
CA LEU A 41 4.76 8.37 2.40
C LEU A 41 5.87 9.40 2.18
N ASP A 42 6.88 9.46 3.04
CA ASP A 42 8.00 10.39 2.92
C ASP A 42 8.83 10.16 1.64
N TRP A 43 9.21 8.91 1.37
CA TRP A 43 9.97 8.54 0.16
C TRP A 43 9.23 8.81 -1.15
N HIS A 44 7.90 8.80 -1.12
CA HIS A 44 7.07 8.89 -2.31
C HIS A 44 6.30 10.21 -2.44
N ALA A 45 6.45 11.14 -1.50
CA ALA A 45 5.76 12.43 -1.45
C ALA A 45 5.86 13.28 -2.73
N GLY A 46 6.91 13.09 -3.55
CA GLY A 46 7.12 13.80 -4.82
C GLY A 46 7.05 12.93 -6.08
N LYS A 47 6.78 11.62 -5.96
CA LYS A 47 6.83 10.68 -7.10
C LYS A 47 5.48 10.42 -7.76
N TYR A 48 4.41 10.54 -6.98
CA TYR A 48 3.04 10.20 -7.35
C TYR A 48 2.11 11.38 -7.09
N ASP A 49 0.99 11.42 -7.80
CA ASP A 49 0.02 12.52 -7.70
C ASP A 49 -0.87 12.35 -6.45
N SER A 50 -1.19 11.10 -6.10
CA SER A 50 -1.97 10.77 -4.89
C SER A 50 -1.76 9.32 -4.46
N HIS A 51 -2.30 8.96 -3.30
CA HIS A 51 -2.32 7.60 -2.78
C HIS A 51 -3.66 7.25 -2.12
N ILE A 52 -3.96 5.96 -2.01
CA ILE A 52 -5.15 5.42 -1.32
C ILE A 52 -4.70 4.30 -0.38
N PHE A 53 -5.27 4.21 0.81
CA PHE A 53 -5.07 3.10 1.72
C PHE A 53 -6.11 2.00 1.50
N CYS A 54 -5.66 0.75 1.51
CA CYS A 54 -6.48 -0.46 1.45
C CYS A 54 -6.17 -1.37 2.63
#